data_AF-A0AB74CU72-F1
#
_entry.id   AF-A0AB74CU72-F1
#
_cell.length_a   1.000
_cell.length_b   1.000
_cell.length_c   1.000
_cell.angle_alpha   90.00
_cell.angle_beta   90.00
_cell.angle_gamma   90.00
#
_symmetry.space_group_name_H-M   'P 1'
#
loop_
_entity.id
_entity.type
_entity.pdbx_description
1 polymer ?
#
loop_
_entity_poly.entity_id
_entity_poly.type
_entity_poly.pdbx_seq_one_letter_code
_entity_poly.pdbx_strand_id
1 'polypeptide(L)'
;DGLRNPNGREIAVINEKLKPFFCRITKEQQTVPLPNEDNIEEISVSDIENRLFKIIYQTYKQNMFALMTRLLQLGSNPKLLLKDLDVSMCKAIIDDESDFSEDIKVKNYTEDIYNLVEKIEESSKTKATIELIKKLVSENKKTIVWCIFISSIELLENKCEELGLSAISIYGETSMDERLKLIKEFQKGQYDILITNPHTLAESVSLHQVCHDAIYYEYSFNLVHLLQSKDRIHRLGLADNQYTQYYYMQSKYIYNEQVYSLDDRIYHRLMEKEKIMLDAIDHDILEKVTSFEEDLKIIFQDF
;
A
#
# COMPACT_ATOMS: atom_id res chain seq x y z
N ASP A 1 -12.96 6.97 30.14
CA ASP A 1 -13.33 8.13 29.28
C ASP A 1 -12.32 9.27 29.24
N GLY A 2 -11.66 9.66 30.35
CA GLY A 2 -10.73 10.80 30.35
C GLY A 2 -9.51 10.71 29.41
N LEU A 3 -9.03 9.50 29.07
CA LEU A 3 -7.89 9.30 28.16
C LEU A 3 -8.25 9.33 26.67
N ARG A 4 -9.54 9.34 26.29
CA ARG A 4 -9.95 9.35 24.87
C ARG A 4 -9.85 10.74 24.23
N ASN A 5 -9.85 11.80 25.02
CA ASN A 5 -9.65 13.20 24.58
C ASN A 5 -8.99 13.99 25.73
N PRO A 6 -7.71 13.73 26.03
CA PRO A 6 -7.01 14.45 27.09
C PRO A 6 -6.81 15.92 26.69
N ASN A 7 -7.01 16.84 27.64
CA ASN A 7 -6.66 18.24 27.45
C ASN A 7 -5.14 18.46 27.51
N GLY A 8 -4.66 19.66 27.14
CA GLY A 8 -3.22 19.94 27.05
C GLY A 8 -2.43 19.72 28.36
N ARG A 9 -3.06 19.87 29.54
CA ARG A 9 -2.42 19.56 30.83
C ARG A 9 -2.31 18.05 31.06
N GLU A 10 -3.35 17.32 30.71
CA GLU A 10 -3.36 15.85 30.80
C GLU A 10 -2.31 15.24 29.87
N ILE A 11 -2.19 15.74 28.64
CA ILE A 11 -1.15 15.34 27.69
C ILE A 11 0.25 15.52 28.30
N ALA A 12 0.53 16.70 28.88
CA ALA A 12 1.84 16.97 29.50
C ALA A 12 2.17 15.99 30.63
N VAL A 13 1.20 15.70 31.51
CA VAL A 13 1.38 14.75 32.61
C VAL A 13 1.60 13.33 32.12
N ILE A 14 0.92 12.91 31.05
CA ILE A 14 1.10 11.57 30.49
C ILE A 14 2.49 11.46 29.83
N ASN A 15 2.91 12.45 29.05
CA ASN A 15 4.24 12.47 28.42
C ASN A 15 5.36 12.36 29.46
N GLU A 16 5.29 13.14 30.55
CA GLU A 16 6.27 13.11 31.63
C GLU A 16 6.37 11.72 32.26
N LYS A 17 5.24 11.03 32.44
CA LYS A 17 5.20 9.67 33.01
C LYS A 17 5.68 8.59 32.04
N LEU A 18 5.49 8.76 30.74
CA LEU A 18 5.92 7.80 29.72
C LEU A 18 7.40 7.94 29.36
N LYS A 19 7.95 9.16 29.45
CA LYS A 19 9.33 9.47 29.05
C LYS A 19 10.41 8.52 29.60
N PRO A 20 10.38 8.07 30.87
CA PRO A 20 11.40 7.13 31.37
C PRO A 20 11.37 5.73 30.71
N PHE A 21 10.26 5.37 30.07
CA PHE A 21 10.06 4.06 29.44
C PHE A 21 10.19 4.10 27.91
N PHE A 22 10.38 5.28 27.33
CA PHE A 22 10.50 5.48 25.90
C PHE A 22 11.92 5.89 25.54
N CYS A 23 12.54 5.14 24.63
CA CYS A 23 13.82 5.49 24.04
C CYS A 23 13.69 5.31 22.53
N ARG A 24 14.12 6.33 21.78
CA ARG A 24 14.18 6.28 20.32
C ARG A 24 15.50 6.86 19.85
N ILE A 25 16.08 6.22 18.85
CA ILE A 25 17.20 6.73 18.06
C ILE A 25 16.69 6.89 16.63
N THR A 26 16.85 8.06 16.04
CA THR A 26 16.38 8.34 14.68
C THR A 26 17.31 7.75 13.63
N LYS A 27 16.82 7.58 12.40
CA LYS A 27 17.65 7.15 11.26
C LYS A 27 18.79 8.14 10.98
N GLU A 28 18.55 9.43 11.17
CA GLU A 28 19.57 10.48 11.06
C GLU A 28 20.69 10.32 12.10
N GLN A 29 20.33 10.04 13.35
CA GLN A 29 21.30 9.75 14.42
C GLN A 29 22.08 8.45 14.16
N GLN A 30 21.53 7.54 13.36
CA GLN A 30 22.16 6.30 12.91
C GLN A 30 22.86 6.42 11.55
N THR A 31 23.01 7.65 11.03
CA THR A 31 23.65 7.96 9.75
C THR A 31 23.10 7.16 8.57
N VAL A 32 21.81 6.84 8.58
CA VAL A 32 21.15 6.20 7.44
C VAL A 32 20.90 7.28 6.37
N PRO A 33 21.36 7.09 5.12
CA PRO A 33 21.12 8.05 4.04
C PRO A 33 19.62 8.32 3.86
N LEU A 34 19.25 9.56 3.55
CA LEU A 34 17.86 9.87 3.23
C LEU A 34 17.45 9.18 1.91
N PRO A 35 16.20 8.69 1.81
CA PRO A 35 15.68 8.25 0.53
C PRO A 35 15.53 9.45 -0.42
N ASN A 36 15.47 9.18 -1.72
CA ASN A 36 15.08 10.18 -2.70
C ASN A 36 13.61 10.62 -2.46
N GLU A 37 13.21 11.73 -3.09
CA GLU A 37 11.79 12.10 -3.14
C GLU A 37 10.97 10.98 -3.80
N ASP A 38 9.77 10.75 -3.27
CA ASP A 38 8.85 9.74 -3.75
C ASP A 38 8.43 10.06 -5.20
N ASN A 39 8.54 9.06 -6.10
CA ASN A 39 8.09 9.20 -7.48
C ASN A 39 6.60 8.83 -7.57
N ILE A 40 5.78 9.79 -7.96
CA ILE A 40 4.34 9.59 -8.16
C ILE A 40 4.07 9.27 -9.63
N GLU A 41 3.64 8.03 -9.90
CA GLU A 41 3.27 7.57 -11.24
C GLU A 41 1.78 7.80 -11.45
N GLU A 42 1.43 8.94 -12.04
CA GLU A 42 0.04 9.30 -12.36
C GLU A 42 -0.46 8.61 -13.62
N ILE A 43 -1.53 7.83 -13.49
CA ILE A 43 -1.99 6.91 -14.53
C ILE A 43 -3.41 7.27 -14.95
N SER A 44 -3.55 7.84 -16.14
CA SER A 44 -4.85 8.05 -16.77
C SER A 44 -5.51 6.71 -17.12
N VAL A 45 -6.69 6.46 -16.56
CA VAL A 45 -7.42 5.22 -16.79
C VAL A 45 -8.14 5.22 -18.14
N SER A 46 -8.45 4.04 -18.66
CA SER A 46 -9.28 3.90 -19.86
C SER A 46 -10.73 4.35 -19.64
N ASP A 47 -11.46 4.61 -20.72
CA ASP A 47 -12.89 4.94 -20.67
C ASP A 47 -13.73 3.85 -19.99
N ILE A 48 -13.35 2.59 -20.15
CA ILE A 48 -14.05 1.44 -19.56
C ILE A 48 -13.83 1.42 -18.04
N GLU A 49 -12.60 1.58 -17.59
CA GLU A 49 -12.28 1.71 -16.17
C GLU A 49 -12.97 2.92 -15.54
N ASN A 50 -13.04 4.05 -16.26
CA ASN A 50 -13.73 5.23 -15.76
C ASN A 50 -15.27 5.06 -15.69
N ARG A 51 -15.86 4.25 -16.58
CA ARG A 51 -17.27 3.85 -16.48
C ARG A 51 -17.50 2.94 -15.28
N LEU A 52 -16.63 1.95 -15.07
CA LEU A 52 -16.69 1.07 -13.89
C LEU A 52 -16.56 1.89 -12.60
N PHE A 53 -15.63 2.84 -12.55
CA PHE A 53 -15.47 3.75 -11.41
C PHE A 53 -16.80 4.44 -11.04
N LYS A 54 -17.49 5.01 -12.03
CA LYS A 54 -18.78 5.68 -11.81
C LYS A 54 -19.85 4.74 -11.23
N ILE A 55 -19.91 3.51 -11.75
CA ILE A 55 -20.86 2.49 -11.28
C ILE A 55 -20.54 2.07 -9.85
N ILE A 56 -19.26 1.75 -9.56
CA ILE A 56 -18.79 1.34 -8.24
C ILE A 56 -19.03 2.46 -7.21
N TYR A 57 -18.64 3.69 -7.55
CA TYR A 57 -18.85 4.83 -6.67
C TYR A 57 -20.33 5.01 -6.31
N GLN A 58 -21.22 5.06 -7.29
CA GLN A 58 -22.66 5.22 -7.03
C GLN A 58 -23.25 4.05 -6.22
N THR A 59 -22.72 2.85 -6.41
CA THR A 59 -23.16 1.65 -5.72
C THR A 59 -22.76 1.64 -4.25
N TYR A 60 -21.49 1.97 -3.97
CA TYR A 60 -20.88 1.77 -2.66
C TYR A 60 -20.67 3.07 -1.86
N LYS A 61 -21.05 4.26 -2.36
CA LYS A 61 -20.88 5.56 -1.65
C LYS A 61 -21.46 5.62 -0.22
N GLN A 62 -22.39 4.73 0.14
CA GLN A 62 -22.93 4.65 1.50
C GLN A 62 -22.10 3.79 2.45
N ASN A 63 -21.17 2.98 1.93
CA ASN A 63 -20.24 2.16 2.70
C ASN A 63 -18.82 2.46 2.21
N MET A 64 -18.15 3.41 2.87
CA MET A 64 -16.82 3.92 2.49
C MET A 64 -15.76 2.82 2.42
N PHE A 65 -15.85 1.83 3.30
CA PHE A 65 -14.92 0.71 3.33
C PHE A 65 -15.09 -0.20 2.10
N ALA A 66 -16.32 -0.60 1.79
CA ALA A 66 -16.62 -1.38 0.59
C ALA A 66 -16.26 -0.59 -0.67
N LEU A 67 -16.53 0.71 -0.69
CA LEU A 67 -16.16 1.60 -1.79
C LEU A 67 -14.64 1.61 -1.99
N MET A 68 -13.87 1.87 -0.94
CA MET A 68 -12.41 1.88 -0.99
C MET A 68 -11.86 0.56 -1.53
N THR A 69 -12.34 -0.57 -0.98
CA THR A 69 -11.90 -1.91 -1.40
C THR A 69 -12.20 -2.15 -2.87
N ARG A 70 -13.42 -1.84 -3.33
CA ARG A 70 -13.79 -2.01 -4.74
C ARG A 70 -13.02 -1.07 -5.68
N LEU A 71 -12.70 0.14 -5.23
CA LEU A 71 -11.87 1.07 -6.01
C LEU A 71 -10.41 0.61 -6.11
N LEU A 72 -9.83 0.07 -5.02
CA LEU A 72 -8.51 -0.56 -5.07
C LEU A 72 -8.50 -1.76 -6.03
N GLN A 73 -9.53 -2.61 -5.98
CA GLN A 73 -9.71 -3.73 -6.93
C GLN A 73 -9.86 -3.25 -8.38
N LEU A 74 -10.62 -2.18 -8.63
CA LEU A 74 -10.75 -1.60 -9.96
C LEU A 74 -9.39 -1.08 -10.48
N GLY A 75 -8.63 -0.38 -9.65
CA GLY A 75 -7.33 0.16 -10.04
C GLY A 75 -6.32 -0.94 -10.34
N SER A 76 -6.36 -2.05 -9.60
CA SER A 76 -5.39 -3.14 -9.71
C SER A 76 -5.85 -4.24 -10.67
N ASN A 77 -6.73 -5.12 -10.20
CA ASN A 77 -7.24 -6.28 -10.90
C ASN A 77 -8.78 -6.24 -10.93
N PRO A 78 -9.39 -5.63 -11.97
CA PRO A 78 -10.84 -5.51 -12.11
C PRO A 78 -11.61 -6.84 -12.06
N LYS A 79 -10.96 -7.98 -12.32
CA LYS A 79 -11.60 -9.31 -12.20
C LYS A 79 -12.03 -9.63 -10.77
N LEU A 80 -11.42 -9.00 -9.76
CA LEU A 80 -11.86 -9.11 -8.37
C LEU A 80 -13.26 -8.51 -8.13
N LEU A 81 -13.71 -7.59 -8.99
CA LEU A 81 -15.06 -7.01 -8.92
C LEU A 81 -16.17 -8.04 -9.20
N LEU A 82 -15.83 -9.15 -9.86
CA LEU A 82 -16.77 -10.23 -10.20
C LEU A 82 -16.96 -11.22 -9.04
N LYS A 83 -16.14 -11.11 -8.00
CA LYS A 83 -16.25 -11.92 -6.78
C LYS A 83 -17.00 -11.14 -5.71
N ASP A 84 -17.65 -11.88 -4.82
CA ASP A 84 -18.21 -11.29 -3.60
C ASP A 84 -17.10 -10.60 -2.80
N LEU A 85 -17.48 -9.53 -2.11
CA LEU A 85 -16.50 -8.79 -1.32
C LEU A 85 -16.19 -9.58 -0.05
N ASP A 86 -15.01 -10.16 -0.01
CA ASP A 86 -14.52 -10.88 1.15
C ASP A 86 -13.87 -9.90 2.15
N VAL A 87 -14.57 -9.64 3.25
CA VAL A 87 -14.08 -8.77 4.33
C VAL A 87 -12.82 -9.34 4.97
N SER A 88 -12.59 -10.67 4.91
CA SER A 88 -11.38 -11.29 5.46
C SER A 88 -10.13 -10.94 4.65
N MET A 89 -10.26 -10.72 3.33
CA MET A 89 -9.15 -10.20 2.49
C MET A 89 -8.74 -8.78 2.88
N CYS A 90 -9.63 -8.05 3.55
CA CYS A 90 -9.37 -6.69 3.99
C CYS A 90 -8.74 -6.61 5.38
N LYS A 91 -8.52 -7.74 6.07
CA LYS A 91 -7.68 -7.77 7.29
C LYS A 91 -6.25 -7.27 7.03
N ALA A 92 -5.75 -7.37 5.79
CA ALA A 92 -4.48 -6.76 5.41
C ALA A 92 -4.51 -5.21 5.40
N ILE A 93 -5.72 -4.62 5.31
CA ILE A 93 -5.99 -3.18 5.27
C ILE A 93 -6.38 -2.68 6.68
N ILE A 94 -7.07 -3.52 7.47
CA ILE A 94 -7.60 -3.21 8.80
C ILE A 94 -6.77 -3.94 9.86
N ASP A 95 -6.09 -3.19 10.71
CA ASP A 95 -5.36 -3.70 11.91
C ASP A 95 -6.23 -3.69 13.17
N ASP A 96 -7.51 -3.34 13.03
CA ASP A 96 -8.47 -3.22 14.12
C ASP A 96 -9.40 -4.44 14.17
N GLU A 97 -9.67 -4.97 15.36
CA GLU A 97 -10.60 -6.09 15.58
C GLU A 97 -12.08 -5.69 15.42
N SER A 98 -12.35 -4.53 14.84
CA SER A 98 -13.71 -4.07 14.58
C SER A 98 -14.37 -5.00 13.55
N ASP A 99 -15.44 -5.64 14.01
CA ASP A 99 -16.22 -6.61 13.26
C ASP A 99 -17.05 -5.87 12.18
N PHE A 100 -16.40 -5.48 11.07
CA PHE A 100 -17.05 -4.87 9.91
C PHE A 100 -17.86 -5.88 9.07
N SER A 101 -18.21 -7.02 9.66
CA SER A 101 -19.03 -8.07 9.04
C SER A 101 -20.50 -7.65 8.88
N GLU A 102 -20.92 -6.55 9.51
CA GLU A 102 -22.30 -6.08 9.42
C GLU A 102 -22.57 -5.29 8.12
N ASP A 103 -23.39 -5.91 7.27
CA ASP A 103 -24.17 -5.32 6.18
C ASP A 103 -23.43 -4.78 4.95
N ILE A 104 -22.49 -5.56 4.40
CA ILE A 104 -22.16 -5.42 2.97
C ILE A 104 -23.26 -6.12 2.16
N LYS A 105 -24.37 -5.40 1.93
CA LYS A 105 -25.37 -5.82 0.93
C LYS A 105 -24.72 -5.73 -0.45
N VAL A 106 -24.10 -6.84 -0.87
CA VAL A 106 -23.58 -7.02 -2.22
C VAL A 106 -24.76 -6.89 -3.17
N LYS A 107 -24.82 -5.77 -3.90
CA LYS A 107 -25.75 -5.64 -5.01
C LYS A 107 -25.14 -6.38 -6.19
N ASN A 108 -25.78 -7.49 -6.57
CA ASN A 108 -25.55 -8.19 -7.83
C ASN A 108 -25.87 -7.24 -9.00
N TYR A 109 -24.86 -6.53 -9.50
CA TYR A 109 -24.93 -5.85 -10.79
C TYR A 109 -24.24 -6.75 -11.83
N THR A 110 -24.86 -7.89 -12.06
CA THR A 110 -24.21 -9.09 -12.60
C THR A 110 -24.02 -9.10 -14.11
N GLU A 111 -24.55 -8.13 -14.86
CA GLU A 111 -24.38 -8.09 -16.32
C GLU A 111 -23.56 -6.88 -16.81
N ASP A 112 -23.87 -5.65 -16.37
CA ASP A 112 -23.13 -4.45 -16.81
C ASP A 112 -21.68 -4.42 -16.32
N ILE A 113 -21.43 -4.77 -15.04
CA ILE A 113 -20.06 -4.83 -14.51
C ILE A 113 -19.29 -5.96 -15.18
N TYR A 114 -19.91 -7.13 -15.30
CA TYR A 114 -19.32 -8.29 -15.95
C TYR A 114 -18.87 -7.95 -17.39
N ASN A 115 -19.77 -7.39 -18.20
CA ASN A 115 -19.51 -7.02 -19.58
C ASN A 115 -18.42 -5.95 -19.74
N LEU A 116 -18.25 -5.07 -18.76
CA LEU A 116 -17.19 -4.06 -18.77
C LEU A 116 -15.84 -4.65 -18.32
N VAL A 117 -15.83 -5.47 -17.28
CA VAL A 117 -14.63 -6.14 -16.78
C VAL A 117 -14.05 -7.10 -17.81
N GLU A 118 -14.89 -7.87 -18.53
CA GLU A 118 -14.44 -8.76 -19.62
C GLU A 118 -13.75 -8.02 -20.77
N LYS A 119 -14.02 -6.73 -20.95
CA LYS A 119 -13.35 -5.89 -21.95
C LYS A 119 -12.00 -5.36 -21.47
N ILE A 120 -11.68 -5.51 -20.19
CA ILE A 120 -10.39 -5.13 -19.62
C ILE A 120 -9.54 -6.39 -19.55
N GLU A 121 -8.70 -6.58 -20.56
CA GLU A 121 -7.65 -7.60 -20.51
C GLU A 121 -6.66 -7.32 -19.37
N GLU A 122 -6.27 -6.04 -19.25
CA GLU A 122 -5.31 -5.54 -18.29
C GLU A 122 -5.60 -4.08 -17.95
N SER A 123 -5.58 -3.73 -16.65
CA SER A 123 -5.85 -2.37 -16.16
C SER A 123 -4.75 -1.40 -16.59
N SER A 124 -5.08 -0.11 -16.68
CA SER A 124 -4.09 0.94 -16.96
C SER A 124 -2.97 0.95 -15.92
N LYS A 125 -3.29 0.64 -14.65
CA LYS A 125 -2.28 0.58 -13.59
C LYS A 125 -1.29 -0.56 -13.78
N THR A 126 -1.78 -1.76 -14.12
CA THR A 126 -0.91 -2.91 -14.40
C THR A 126 0.01 -2.62 -15.58
N LYS A 127 -0.51 -2.05 -16.68
CA LYS A 127 0.31 -1.64 -17.83
C LYS A 127 1.45 -0.72 -17.42
N ALA A 128 1.13 0.37 -16.73
CA ALA A 128 2.14 1.33 -16.27
C ALA A 128 3.17 0.70 -15.32
N THR A 129 2.71 -0.18 -14.43
CA THR A 129 3.57 -0.89 -13.47
C THR A 129 4.55 -1.81 -14.19
N ILE A 130 4.09 -2.58 -15.18
CA ILE A 130 4.94 -3.46 -15.98
C ILE A 130 5.97 -2.65 -16.78
N GLU A 131 5.60 -1.49 -17.33
CA GLU A 131 6.56 -0.62 -18.03
C GLU A 131 7.61 -0.04 -17.06
N LEU A 132 7.23 0.34 -15.84
CA LEU A 132 8.17 0.76 -14.81
C LEU A 132 9.11 -0.38 -14.41
N ILE A 133 8.58 -1.59 -14.21
CA ILE A 133 9.38 -2.79 -13.92
C ILE A 133 10.40 -3.04 -15.05
N LYS A 134 9.97 -3.03 -16.31
CA LYS A 134 10.88 -3.19 -17.47
C LYS A 134 11.99 -2.17 -17.47
N LYS A 135 11.67 -0.90 -17.21
CA LYS A 135 12.66 0.19 -17.11
C LYS A 135 13.69 -0.13 -16.02
N LEU A 136 13.25 -0.44 -14.80
CA LEU A 136 14.16 -0.73 -13.68
C LEU A 136 15.03 -1.96 -13.94
N VAL A 137 14.45 -3.04 -14.48
CA VAL A 137 15.21 -4.23 -14.87
C VAL A 137 16.24 -3.92 -15.96
N SER A 138 15.89 -3.10 -16.96
CA SER A 138 16.85 -2.68 -18.01
C SER A 138 18.02 -1.84 -17.46
N GLU A 139 17.81 -1.18 -16.32
CA GLU A 139 18.83 -0.44 -15.57
C GLU A 139 19.62 -1.36 -14.61
N ASN A 140 19.39 -2.68 -14.64
CA ASN A 140 19.93 -3.70 -13.74
C ASN A 140 19.59 -3.45 -12.26
N LYS A 141 18.41 -2.89 -11.99
CA LYS A 141 17.93 -2.63 -10.63
C LYS A 141 17.05 -3.75 -10.13
N LYS A 142 17.38 -4.26 -8.94
CA LYS A 142 16.48 -5.13 -8.20
C LYS A 142 15.36 -4.32 -7.57
N THR A 143 14.14 -4.82 -7.67
CA THR A 143 12.93 -4.09 -7.29
C THR A 143 12.00 -4.95 -6.46
N ILE A 144 11.40 -4.36 -5.43
CA ILE A 144 10.26 -4.96 -4.71
C ILE A 144 8.97 -4.33 -5.21
N VAL A 145 7.95 -5.14 -5.46
CA VAL A 145 6.59 -4.68 -5.78
C VAL A 145 5.67 -5.04 -4.63
N TRP A 146 5.12 -4.02 -3.97
CA TRP A 146 4.20 -4.15 -2.86
C TRP A 146 2.76 -4.23 -3.37
N CYS A 147 2.09 -5.31 -2.98
CA CYS A 147 0.68 -5.55 -3.24
C CYS A 147 -0.07 -5.78 -1.91
N ILE A 148 -1.40 -5.62 -1.95
CA ILE A 148 -2.33 -6.01 -0.90
C ILE A 148 -3.00 -7.34 -1.29
N PHE A 149 -3.52 -7.43 -2.51
CA PHE A 149 -4.29 -8.60 -2.95
C PHE A 149 -3.38 -9.69 -3.51
N ILE A 150 -3.60 -10.95 -3.08
CA ILE A 150 -2.87 -12.11 -3.61
C ILE A 150 -3.10 -12.24 -5.13
N SER A 151 -4.31 -12.00 -5.63
CA SER A 151 -4.53 -12.08 -7.08
C SER A 151 -3.83 -10.98 -7.88
N SER A 152 -3.40 -9.89 -7.24
CA SER A 152 -2.56 -8.87 -7.86
C SER A 152 -1.11 -9.33 -7.92
N ILE A 153 -0.64 -10.02 -6.87
CA ILE A 153 0.68 -10.67 -6.85
C ILE A 153 0.79 -11.69 -7.98
N GLU A 154 -0.17 -12.62 -8.06
CA GLU A 154 -0.23 -13.64 -9.11
C GLU A 154 -0.35 -13.02 -10.51
N LEU A 155 -1.16 -11.96 -10.66
CA LEU A 155 -1.29 -11.27 -11.94
C LEU A 155 0.04 -10.69 -12.42
N LEU A 156 0.75 -9.97 -11.53
CA LEU A 156 2.01 -9.33 -11.88
C LEU A 156 3.12 -10.34 -12.12
N GLU A 157 3.17 -11.44 -11.35
CA GLU A 157 4.15 -12.51 -11.56
C GLU A 157 3.96 -13.18 -12.93
N ASN A 158 2.73 -13.58 -13.26
CA ASN A 158 2.41 -14.16 -14.57
C ASN A 158 2.78 -13.20 -15.72
N LYS A 159 2.50 -11.89 -15.56
CA LYS A 159 2.88 -10.89 -16.56
C LYS A 159 4.38 -10.74 -16.72
N CYS A 160 5.12 -10.79 -15.62
CA CYS A 160 6.59 -10.78 -15.67
C CYS A 160 7.12 -12.03 -16.40
N GLU A 161 6.57 -13.21 -16.10
CA GLU A 161 6.97 -14.47 -16.74
C GLU A 161 6.68 -14.47 -18.25
N GLU A 162 5.49 -14.03 -18.67
CA GLU A 162 5.10 -13.88 -20.09
C GLU A 162 6.09 -13.00 -20.87
N LEU A 163 6.69 -12.02 -20.20
CA LEU A 163 7.64 -11.05 -20.76
C LEU A 163 9.10 -11.47 -20.58
N GLY A 164 9.36 -12.63 -19.99
CA GLY A 164 10.72 -13.13 -19.72
C GLY A 164 11.47 -12.34 -18.65
N LEU A 165 10.76 -11.64 -17.76
CA LEU A 165 11.34 -10.92 -16.62
C LEU A 165 11.50 -11.87 -15.44
N SER A 166 12.68 -11.87 -14.79
CA SER A 166 12.97 -12.75 -13.66
C SER A 166 12.30 -12.26 -12.38
N ALA A 167 11.08 -12.73 -12.13
CA ALA A 167 10.27 -12.37 -10.97
C ALA A 167 9.98 -13.58 -10.07
N ILE A 168 9.80 -13.31 -8.78
CA ILE A 168 9.25 -14.26 -7.81
C ILE A 168 8.20 -13.60 -6.94
N SER A 169 7.24 -14.39 -6.51
CA SER A 169 6.26 -14.00 -5.50
C SER A 169 6.47 -14.66 -4.14
N ILE A 170 6.12 -13.93 -3.07
CA ILE A 170 6.06 -14.47 -1.70
C ILE A 170 4.81 -13.90 -1.03
N TYR A 171 3.89 -14.76 -0.60
CA TYR A 171 2.64 -14.35 0.07
C TYR A 171 2.20 -15.37 1.14
N GLY A 172 1.03 -15.16 1.76
CA GLY A 172 0.61 -15.90 2.96
C GLY A 172 0.56 -17.43 2.83
N GLU A 173 0.35 -17.94 1.62
CA GLU A 173 0.32 -19.39 1.35
C GLU A 173 1.71 -20.00 1.13
N THR A 174 2.74 -19.17 0.92
CA THR A 174 4.12 -19.63 0.79
C THR A 174 4.62 -20.18 2.12
N SER A 175 4.99 -21.46 2.15
CA SER A 175 5.50 -22.12 3.34
C SER A 175 6.75 -21.43 3.90
N MET A 176 7.00 -21.58 5.20
CA MET A 176 8.14 -20.89 5.84
C MET A 176 9.49 -21.30 5.24
N ASP A 177 9.69 -22.58 4.94
CA ASP A 177 10.94 -23.08 4.35
C ASP A 177 11.15 -22.54 2.92
N GLU A 178 10.08 -22.52 2.13
CA GLU A 178 10.09 -21.98 0.77
C GLU A 178 10.32 -20.47 0.77
N ARG A 179 9.68 -19.73 1.69
CA ARG A 179 9.91 -18.30 1.88
C ARG A 179 11.37 -17.98 2.14
N LEU A 180 12.01 -18.71 3.05
CA LEU A 180 13.43 -18.54 3.36
C LEU A 180 14.33 -18.87 2.16
N LYS A 181 13.95 -19.86 1.36
CA LYS A 181 14.65 -20.22 0.13
C LYS A 181 14.54 -19.09 -0.92
N LEU A 182 13.33 -18.65 -1.25
CA LEU A 182 13.07 -17.62 -2.27
C LEU A 182 13.74 -16.27 -1.91
N ILE A 183 13.71 -15.88 -0.64
CA ILE A 183 14.42 -14.68 -0.17
C ILE A 183 15.92 -14.80 -0.43
N LYS A 184 16.52 -15.97 -0.14
CA LYS A 184 17.95 -16.19 -0.39
C LYS A 184 18.27 -16.16 -1.88
N GLU A 185 17.39 -16.67 -2.73
CA GLU A 185 17.55 -16.67 -4.19
C GLU A 185 17.49 -15.24 -4.74
N PHE A 186 16.53 -14.43 -4.28
CA PHE A 186 16.47 -12.99 -4.60
C PHE A 186 17.71 -12.23 -4.13
N GLN A 187 18.16 -12.47 -2.88
CA GLN A 187 19.40 -11.87 -2.34
C GLN A 187 20.63 -12.24 -3.18
N LYS A 188 20.72 -13.49 -3.67
CA LYS A 188 21.78 -13.95 -4.56
C LYS A 188 21.68 -13.42 -5.99
N GLY A 189 20.59 -12.74 -6.34
CA GLY A 189 20.37 -12.18 -7.69
C GLY A 189 19.94 -13.21 -8.72
N GLN A 190 19.23 -14.26 -8.30
CA GLN A 190 18.56 -15.17 -9.25
C GLN A 190 17.30 -14.54 -9.85
N TYR A 191 16.73 -13.58 -9.12
CA TYR A 191 15.53 -12.84 -9.49
C TYR A 191 15.80 -11.34 -9.37
N ASP A 192 15.24 -10.58 -10.30
CA ASP A 192 15.34 -9.12 -10.35
C ASP A 192 14.16 -8.47 -9.62
N ILE A 193 13.02 -9.17 -9.55
CA ILE A 193 11.77 -8.65 -9.03
C ILE A 193 11.25 -9.56 -7.91
N LEU A 194 10.92 -8.98 -6.75
CA LEU A 194 10.20 -9.63 -5.67
C LEU A 194 8.82 -9.00 -5.53
N ILE A 195 7.76 -9.77 -5.76
CA ILE A 195 6.36 -9.33 -5.65
C ILE A 195 5.77 -9.91 -4.37
N THR A 196 5.35 -9.06 -3.44
CA THR A 196 4.95 -9.52 -2.11
C THR A 196 4.01 -8.52 -1.43
N ASN A 197 3.54 -8.87 -0.23
CA ASN A 197 2.79 -7.96 0.64
C ASN A 197 3.62 -7.64 1.90
N PRO A 198 3.39 -6.47 2.54
CA PRO A 198 4.15 -6.06 3.73
C PRO A 198 4.13 -7.07 4.88
N HIS A 199 3.02 -7.80 5.04
CA HIS A 199 2.77 -8.74 6.14
C HIS A 199 3.53 -10.07 6.04
N THR A 200 3.88 -10.51 4.83
CA THR A 200 4.43 -11.86 4.62
C THR A 200 5.92 -11.93 4.93
N LEU A 201 6.64 -10.82 4.74
CA LEU A 201 8.05 -10.78 5.07
C LEU A 201 8.20 -10.72 6.58
N ALA A 202 8.80 -11.76 7.16
CA ALA A 202 9.08 -11.80 8.59
C ALA A 202 9.90 -10.56 9.00
N GLU A 203 9.69 -10.05 10.21
CA GLU A 203 10.34 -8.83 10.71
C GLU A 203 11.87 -8.85 10.56
N SER A 204 12.46 -10.05 10.62
CA SER A 204 13.90 -10.29 10.48
C SER A 204 14.44 -10.28 9.03
N VAL A 205 13.58 -10.27 8.01
CA VAL A 205 13.99 -10.26 6.61
C VAL A 205 14.57 -8.91 6.23
N SER A 206 15.78 -8.91 5.68
CA SER A 206 16.53 -7.72 5.35
C SER A 206 16.95 -7.73 3.88
N LEU A 207 16.49 -6.74 3.11
CA LEU A 207 16.72 -6.64 1.66
C LEU A 207 17.53 -5.40 1.25
N HIS A 208 17.76 -4.46 2.18
CA HIS A 208 18.49 -3.21 1.99
C HIS A 208 19.95 -3.35 1.52
N GLN A 209 20.52 -4.55 1.49
CA GLN A 209 21.87 -4.78 0.95
C GLN A 209 21.86 -5.10 -0.55
N VAL A 210 20.70 -5.41 -1.13
CA VAL A 210 20.58 -5.93 -2.50
C VAL A 210 19.53 -5.21 -3.33
N CYS A 211 18.58 -4.52 -2.70
CA CYS A 211 17.44 -3.88 -3.34
C CYS A 211 17.24 -2.48 -2.79
N HIS A 212 17.01 -1.53 -3.69
CA HIS A 212 16.93 -0.10 -3.36
C HIS A 212 15.77 0.62 -4.05
N ASP A 213 15.00 -0.09 -4.87
CA ASP A 213 13.81 0.43 -5.54
C ASP A 213 12.58 -0.37 -5.05
N ALA A 214 11.50 0.34 -4.70
CA ALA A 214 10.23 -0.28 -4.34
C ALA A 214 9.06 0.40 -5.04
N ILE A 215 8.21 -0.42 -5.66
CA ILE A 215 6.98 0.00 -6.33
C ILE A 215 5.80 -0.35 -5.44
N TYR A 216 5.06 0.66 -5.01
CA TYR A 216 3.78 0.52 -4.33
C TYR A 216 2.67 0.44 -5.39
N TYR A 217 2.43 -0.79 -5.86
CA TYR A 217 1.32 -1.10 -6.77
C TYR A 217 -0.04 -0.91 -6.07
N GLU A 218 -0.10 -1.38 -4.82
CA GLU A 218 -1.21 -1.18 -3.90
C GLU A 218 -0.68 -0.83 -2.52
N TYR A 219 -1.39 0.06 -1.81
CA TYR A 219 -1.04 0.44 -0.45
C TYR A 219 -2.29 0.88 0.32
N SER A 220 -2.35 0.51 1.60
CA SER A 220 -3.43 0.88 2.51
C SER A 220 -3.08 2.17 3.25
N PHE A 221 -4.05 2.81 3.90
CA PHE A 221 -3.79 3.96 4.78
C PHE A 221 -3.22 3.57 6.17
N ASN A 222 -2.84 2.30 6.37
CA ASN A 222 -2.11 1.87 7.55
C ASN A 222 -0.64 2.30 7.46
N LEU A 223 -0.26 3.27 8.30
CA LEU A 223 1.10 3.80 8.38
C LEU A 223 2.11 2.73 8.82
N VAL A 224 1.74 1.81 9.73
CA VAL A 224 2.65 0.76 10.22
C VAL A 224 3.10 -0.12 9.07
N HIS A 225 2.18 -0.53 8.20
CA HIS A 225 2.50 -1.36 7.03
C HIS A 225 3.43 -0.61 6.06
N LEU A 226 3.18 0.70 5.84
CA LEU A 226 4.04 1.53 5.01
C LEU A 226 5.46 1.57 5.60
N LEU A 227 5.62 1.91 6.87
CA LEU A 227 6.93 2.00 7.51
C LEU A 227 7.67 0.66 7.52
N GLN A 228 6.99 -0.44 7.85
CA GLN A 228 7.58 -1.79 7.83
C GLN A 228 8.05 -2.22 6.44
N SER A 229 7.31 -1.83 5.40
CA SER A 229 7.67 -2.08 4.01
C SER A 229 8.88 -1.23 3.55
N LYS A 230 8.89 0.08 3.88
CA LYS A 230 10.01 1.00 3.60
C LYS A 230 11.30 0.48 4.26
N ASP A 231 11.21 0.02 5.50
CA ASP A 231 12.33 -0.51 6.28
C ASP A 231 12.97 -1.78 5.71
N ARG A 232 12.31 -2.49 4.78
CA ARG A 232 12.94 -3.65 4.13
C ARG A 232 14.15 -3.26 3.28
N ILE A 233 14.10 -2.08 2.67
CA ILE A 233 15.15 -1.54 1.79
C ILE A 233 15.83 -0.28 2.33
N HIS A 234 15.23 0.38 3.33
CA HIS A 234 15.74 1.62 3.93
C HIS A 234 15.92 1.48 5.44
N ARG A 235 17.07 0.96 5.87
CA ARG A 235 17.37 0.75 7.30
C ARG A 235 18.87 0.87 7.59
N LEU A 236 19.21 0.81 8.88
CA LEU A 236 20.60 0.78 9.34
C LEU A 236 21.41 -0.32 8.63
N GLY A 237 22.59 0.05 8.14
CA GLY A 237 23.49 -0.83 7.39
C GLY A 237 23.70 -0.42 5.93
N LEU A 238 22.97 0.59 5.45
CA LEU A 238 23.20 1.21 4.13
C LEU A 238 24.53 1.99 4.11
N ALA A 239 25.22 1.97 2.96
CA ALA A 239 26.39 2.80 2.73
C ALA A 239 25.98 4.28 2.56
N ASP A 240 26.85 5.23 2.95
CA ASP A 240 26.54 6.66 3.00
C ASP A 240 25.95 7.27 1.71
N ASN A 241 26.35 6.75 0.54
CA ASN A 241 25.89 7.22 -0.77
C ASN A 241 24.87 6.28 -1.43
N GLN A 242 24.31 5.34 -0.70
CA GLN A 242 23.34 4.38 -1.23
C GLN A 242 21.98 5.05 -1.40
N TYR A 243 21.50 5.14 -2.64
CA TYR A 243 20.17 5.65 -2.92
C TYR A 243 19.10 4.68 -2.42
N THR A 244 17.90 5.21 -2.19
CA THR A 244 16.66 4.43 -2.01
C THR A 244 15.54 5.19 -2.71
N GLN A 245 14.73 4.50 -3.52
CA GLN A 245 13.67 5.10 -4.30
C GLN A 245 12.35 4.37 -4.08
N TYR A 246 11.28 5.14 -3.87
CA TYR A 246 9.92 4.66 -3.81
C TYR A 246 9.11 5.18 -5.00
N TYR A 247 8.26 4.33 -5.57
CA TYR A 247 7.34 4.66 -6.66
C TYR A 247 5.91 4.35 -6.21
N TYR A 248 4.98 5.29 -6.36
CA TYR A 248 3.57 5.10 -5.99
C TYR A 248 2.67 5.15 -7.22
N MET A 249 1.96 4.05 -7.49
CA MET A 249 1.12 3.91 -8.68
C MET A 249 -0.28 4.48 -8.43
N GLN A 250 -0.61 5.61 -9.05
CA GLN A 250 -1.85 6.35 -8.78
C GLN A 250 -2.77 6.40 -10.00
N SER A 251 -3.89 5.69 -9.94
CA SER A 251 -4.92 5.76 -10.97
C SER A 251 -5.72 7.06 -10.86
N LYS A 252 -5.84 7.79 -11.97
CA LYS A 252 -6.61 9.04 -12.10
C LYS A 252 -7.88 8.79 -12.91
N TYR A 253 -9.02 8.93 -12.24
CA TYR A 253 -10.38 8.81 -12.79
C TYR A 253 -10.97 10.20 -13.06
N ILE A 254 -12.00 10.27 -13.89
CA ILE A 254 -12.75 11.50 -14.17
C ILE A 254 -14.20 11.36 -13.72
N TYR A 255 -14.61 12.23 -12.81
CA TYR A 255 -15.96 12.28 -12.24
C TYR A 255 -16.43 13.72 -12.12
N ASN A 256 -17.63 14.03 -12.62
CA ASN A 256 -18.17 15.39 -12.66
C ASN A 256 -17.15 16.44 -13.16
N GLU A 257 -16.43 16.11 -14.25
CA GLU A 257 -15.40 16.97 -14.87
C GLU A 257 -14.16 17.25 -13.99
N GLN A 258 -14.02 16.56 -12.86
CA GLN A 258 -12.88 16.64 -11.97
C GLN A 258 -12.08 15.34 -11.95
N VAL A 259 -10.77 15.46 -11.70
CA VAL A 259 -9.88 14.31 -11.50
C VAL A 259 -10.07 13.77 -10.09
N TYR A 260 -10.23 12.46 -9.99
CA TYR A 260 -10.31 11.73 -8.73
C TYR A 260 -9.26 10.63 -8.68
N SER A 261 -8.55 10.50 -7.56
CA SER A 261 -7.65 9.38 -7.31
C SER A 261 -7.74 8.94 -5.86
N LEU A 262 -8.15 7.69 -5.64
CA LEU A 262 -8.14 7.10 -4.30
C LEU A 262 -6.70 6.92 -3.81
N ASP A 263 -5.80 6.49 -4.69
CA ASP A 263 -4.40 6.23 -4.37
C ASP A 263 -3.68 7.50 -3.87
N ASP A 264 -3.93 8.63 -4.53
CA ASP A 264 -3.43 9.96 -4.14
C ASP A 264 -3.91 10.38 -2.74
N ARG A 265 -5.21 10.19 -2.49
CA ARG A 265 -5.83 10.51 -1.19
C ARG A 265 -5.29 9.64 -0.07
N ILE A 266 -5.09 8.34 -0.33
CA ILE A 266 -4.44 7.42 0.61
C ILE A 266 -2.99 7.84 0.87
N TYR A 267 -2.25 8.20 -0.18
CA TYR A 267 -0.85 8.64 -0.06
C TYR A 267 -0.73 9.89 0.82
N HIS A 268 -1.53 10.92 0.55
CA HIS A 268 -1.52 12.14 1.37
C HIS A 268 -1.92 11.86 2.81
N ARG A 269 -2.88 10.95 3.04
CA ARG A 269 -3.25 10.54 4.40
C ARG A 269 -2.09 9.83 5.11
N LEU A 270 -1.34 8.98 4.42
CA LEU A 270 -0.15 8.33 4.98
C LEU A 270 0.94 9.34 5.34
N MET A 271 1.21 10.32 4.46
CA MET A 271 2.21 11.36 4.71
C MET A 271 1.83 12.24 5.91
N GLU A 272 0.55 12.57 6.06
CA GLU A 272 0.04 13.29 7.23
C GLU A 272 0.23 12.47 8.51
N LYS A 273 -0.10 11.15 8.48
CA LYS A 273 0.10 10.25 9.63
C LYS A 273 1.58 10.09 9.97
N GLU A 274 2.46 9.98 8.98
CA GLU A 274 3.91 9.91 9.18
C GLU A 274 4.43 11.18 9.84
N LYS A 275 3.96 12.35 9.39
CA LYS A 275 4.30 13.64 10.00
C LYS A 275 3.82 13.76 11.44
N ILE A 276 2.55 13.45 11.73
CA ILE A 276 1.98 13.41 13.09
C ILE A 276 2.82 12.51 14.00
N MET A 277 3.21 11.33 13.51
CA MET A 277 4.07 10.42 14.26
C MET A 277 5.45 11.02 14.54
N LEU A 278 6.10 11.64 13.54
CA LEU A 278 7.40 12.26 13.71
C LEU A 278 7.34 13.46 14.66
N ASP A 279 6.35 14.34 14.49
CA ASP A 279 6.13 15.51 15.34
C ASP A 279 5.86 15.09 16.81
N ALA A 280 5.02 14.09 17.03
CA ALA A 280 4.75 13.52 18.35
C ALA A 280 6.03 13.02 19.05
N ILE A 281 6.89 12.38 18.28
CA ILE A 281 8.09 11.74 18.78
C ILE A 281 9.22 12.74 19.02
N ASP A 282 9.47 13.63 18.07
CA ASP A 282 10.59 14.58 18.13
C ASP A 282 10.35 15.69 19.18
N HIS A 283 9.07 15.97 19.49
CA HIS A 283 8.70 16.94 20.51
C HIS A 283 8.36 16.32 21.88
N ASP A 284 8.44 14.99 22.05
CA ASP A 284 7.96 14.26 23.24
C ASP A 284 6.47 14.58 23.58
N ILE A 285 5.61 14.73 22.56
CA ILE A 285 4.20 15.10 22.72
C ILE A 285 3.28 13.95 22.27
N LEU A 286 2.38 13.49 23.15
CA LEU A 286 1.26 12.66 22.74
C LEU A 286 0.34 13.44 21.79
N GLU A 287 0.31 13.00 20.53
CA GLU A 287 -0.65 13.48 19.55
C GLU A 287 -1.87 12.56 19.46
N LYS A 288 -2.98 13.15 19.03
CA LYS A 288 -4.21 12.41 18.78
C LYS A 288 -4.07 11.65 17.46
N VAL A 289 -4.18 10.33 17.53
CA VAL A 289 -4.30 9.47 16.35
C VAL A 289 -5.77 9.35 15.97
N THR A 290 -6.05 9.29 14.68
CA THR A 290 -7.39 9.07 14.14
C THR A 290 -7.79 7.61 14.22
N SER A 291 -9.10 7.36 14.34
CA SER A 291 -9.64 6.02 14.14
C SER A 291 -9.69 5.63 12.66
N PHE A 292 -9.89 4.35 12.38
CA PHE A 292 -10.09 3.84 11.02
C PHE A 292 -11.25 4.52 10.30
N GLU A 293 -12.38 4.74 10.99
CA GLU A 293 -13.55 5.43 10.41
C GLU A 293 -13.27 6.91 10.13
N GLU A 294 -12.51 7.58 11.00
CA GLU A 294 -12.09 8.96 10.79
C GLU A 294 -11.16 9.07 9.57
N ASP A 295 -10.21 8.15 9.43
CA ASP A 295 -9.35 8.07 8.24
C ASP A 295 -10.16 7.90 6.95
N LEU A 296 -11.14 6.99 6.93
CA LEU A 296 -12.03 6.82 5.78
C LEU A 296 -12.81 8.10 5.45
N LYS A 297 -13.36 8.78 6.47
CA LYS A 297 -14.08 10.04 6.27
C LYS A 297 -13.19 11.12 5.69
N ILE A 298 -11.93 11.21 6.13
CA ILE A 298 -10.94 12.16 5.59
C ILE A 298 -10.58 11.79 4.14
N ILE A 299 -10.31 10.52 3.85
CA ILE A 299 -9.93 10.05 2.51
C ILE A 299 -11.04 10.35 1.49
N PHE A 300 -12.31 10.15 1.87
CA PHE A 300 -13.46 10.43 1.01
C PHE A 300 -14.03 11.85 1.21
N GLN A 301 -13.36 12.73 1.96
CA GLN A 301 -13.81 14.08 2.16
C GLN A 301 -13.88 14.83 0.82
N ASP A 302 -14.88 15.71 0.67
CA ASP A 302 -15.06 16.56 -0.51
C ASP A 302 -15.32 15.81 -1.83
N PHE A 303 -15.83 14.57 -1.78
CA PHE A 303 -16.19 13.79 -2.98
C PHE A 303 -17.52 13.04 -2.87
#